data_AF-A0A2V5XLG6-F1
#
_entry.id   AF-A0A2V5XLG6-F1
#
_cell.length_a   1.000
_cell.length_b   1.000
_cell.length_c   1.000
_cell.angle_alpha   90.00
_cell.angle_beta   90.00
_cell.angle_gamma   90.00
#
_symmetry.space_group_name_H-M   'P 1'
#
loop_
_entity.id
_entity.type
_entity.pdbx_description
1 polymer ?
#
loop_
_entity_poly.entity_id
_entity_poly.type
_entity_poly.pdbx_seq_one_letter_code
_entity_poly.pdbx_strand_id
1 'polypeptide(L)'
;MAKQKKKKISAKKAGKPKPGRKVSVKKSKAARVRASSRPAETLLGRNHRERRLSPFTRKQKEKLLQLRDAMVDSMAGVAQDTLRSRAEGSEASAFGMHQADAGSDAYDRDFALSLLSQEQDALYEIDQALKRIEVGTYGICEMSGKPIPHTRLEAIPFARFTVECQSQLEKQNKASRVRQSVTSLFGLTDDEGGEGEEEEAAPAAESKE
;
A
#
# COMPACT_ATOMS: atom_id res chain seq x y z
N MET A 1 -11.23 -2.78 -58.78
CA MET A 1 -10.49 -3.56 -59.79
C MET A 1 -8.99 -3.30 -59.61
N ALA A 2 -8.29 -4.00 -58.71
CA ALA A 2 -7.67 -5.31 -58.91
C ALA A 2 -6.69 -5.36 -60.10
N LYS A 3 -5.38 -5.26 -59.81
CA LYS A 3 -4.36 -6.13 -60.41
C LYS A 3 -3.06 -6.11 -59.59
N GLN A 4 -2.90 -7.19 -58.84
CA GLN A 4 -1.68 -7.62 -58.16
C GLN A 4 -0.57 -7.88 -59.19
N LYS A 5 0.67 -7.52 -58.87
CA LYS A 5 1.87 -8.11 -59.51
C LYS A 5 2.67 -8.86 -58.44
N LYS A 6 2.52 -10.18 -58.45
CA LYS A 6 3.41 -11.18 -57.83
C LYS A 6 4.63 -11.39 -58.73
N LYS A 7 5.84 -11.43 -58.14
CA LYS A 7 7.07 -12.10 -58.63
C LYS A 7 8.15 -11.87 -57.57
N LYS A 8 9.03 -12.80 -57.20
CA LYS A 8 9.12 -14.26 -57.31
C LYS A 8 10.20 -14.62 -56.27
N ILE A 9 9.93 -15.61 -55.44
CA ILE A 9 10.88 -16.18 -54.48
C ILE A 9 11.97 -16.92 -55.28
N SER A 10 13.25 -16.68 -54.96
CA SER A 10 14.36 -17.53 -55.40
C SER A 10 14.82 -18.39 -54.21
N ALA A 11 14.86 -19.69 -54.45
CA ALA A 11 15.19 -20.71 -53.46
C ALA A 11 16.70 -21.02 -53.45
N LYS A 12 17.20 -21.25 -52.22
CA LYS A 12 18.18 -22.25 -51.77
C LYS A 12 19.39 -22.59 -52.66
N LYS A 13 20.60 -22.41 -52.09
CA LYS A 13 21.72 -23.32 -52.29
C LYS A 13 22.20 -23.85 -50.93
N ALA A 14 22.32 -25.18 -50.84
CA ALA A 14 22.58 -25.96 -49.65
C ALA A 14 24.08 -26.03 -49.32
N GLY A 15 24.40 -25.94 -48.02
CA GLY A 15 25.69 -26.31 -47.44
C GLY A 15 25.46 -27.28 -46.28
N LYS A 16 26.05 -28.48 -46.38
CA LYS A 16 25.94 -29.62 -45.45
C LYS A 16 26.66 -29.37 -44.10
N PRO A 17 26.31 -30.12 -43.03
CA PRO A 17 26.62 -29.80 -41.64
C PRO A 17 28.00 -30.32 -41.20
N LYS A 18 28.63 -29.65 -40.21
CA LYS A 18 29.85 -30.09 -39.53
C LYS A 18 29.69 -29.98 -37.99
N PRO A 19 30.43 -30.80 -37.23
CA PRO A 19 29.88 -31.59 -36.12
C PRO A 19 29.92 -30.91 -34.76
N GLY A 20 29.09 -31.43 -33.86
CA GLY A 20 28.83 -30.94 -32.52
C GLY A 20 30.07 -30.67 -31.67
N ARG A 21 30.17 -29.45 -31.17
CA ARG A 21 31.06 -29.08 -30.08
C ARG A 21 30.34 -29.39 -28.77
N LYS A 22 30.86 -30.41 -28.09
CA LYS A 22 30.38 -30.91 -26.79
C LYS A 22 30.27 -29.76 -25.79
N VAL A 23 29.08 -29.63 -25.19
CA VAL A 23 28.82 -28.83 -24.00
C VAL A 23 29.60 -29.46 -22.85
N SER A 24 30.75 -28.88 -22.49
CA SER A 24 31.44 -29.24 -21.26
C SER A 24 30.72 -28.59 -20.09
N VAL A 25 29.88 -29.37 -19.41
CA VAL A 25 29.34 -29.06 -18.09
C VAL A 25 30.52 -28.88 -17.14
N LYS A 26 30.86 -27.63 -16.82
CA LYS A 26 31.81 -27.33 -15.75
C LYS A 26 31.07 -27.44 -14.42
N LYS A 27 31.35 -28.55 -13.73
CA LYS A 27 31.00 -28.85 -12.35
C LYS A 27 31.25 -27.62 -11.46
N SER A 28 30.20 -27.16 -10.79
CA SER A 28 30.23 -26.09 -9.80
C SER A 28 31.22 -26.44 -8.68
N LYS A 29 32.31 -25.68 -8.56
CA LYS A 29 33.04 -25.56 -7.29
C LYS A 29 32.27 -24.56 -6.45
N ALA A 30 31.74 -25.01 -5.32
CA ALA A 30 31.14 -24.18 -4.29
C ALA A 30 32.13 -23.07 -3.88
N ALA A 31 31.88 -21.86 -4.33
CA ALA A 31 32.56 -20.67 -3.86
C ALA A 31 31.98 -20.32 -2.49
N ARG A 32 32.72 -20.71 -1.45
CA ARG A 32 32.55 -20.27 -0.07
C ARG A 32 32.30 -18.76 -0.04
N VAL A 33 31.09 -18.35 0.34
CA VAL A 33 30.73 -16.96 0.62
C VAL A 33 31.64 -16.48 1.74
N ARG A 34 32.70 -15.73 1.38
CA ARG A 34 33.53 -15.04 2.36
C ARG A 34 32.74 -13.81 2.82
N ALA A 35 32.08 -13.95 3.96
CA ALA A 35 31.70 -12.83 4.79
C ALA A 35 32.97 -12.02 5.11
N SER A 36 33.14 -10.91 4.41
CA SER A 36 34.18 -9.91 4.70
C SER A 36 33.51 -8.56 4.80
N SER A 37 32.51 -8.44 5.68
CA SER A 37 32.09 -7.14 6.17
C SER A 37 33.19 -6.64 7.11
N ARG A 38 34.25 -6.04 6.54
CA ARG A 38 35.14 -5.18 7.31
C ARG A 38 34.29 -4.01 7.82
N PRO A 39 34.13 -3.82 9.13
CA PRO A 39 33.25 -2.76 9.66
C PRO A 39 33.65 -1.37 9.15
N ALA A 40 34.95 -1.17 8.87
CA ALA A 40 35.48 0.07 8.32
C ALA A 40 34.96 0.39 6.91
N GLU A 41 34.78 -0.59 6.02
CA GLU A 41 34.28 -0.34 4.65
C GLU A 41 32.78 0.01 4.66
N THR A 42 32.02 -0.58 5.60
CA THR A 42 30.62 -0.22 5.86
C THR A 42 30.50 1.20 6.42
N LEU A 43 31.42 1.63 7.31
CA LEU A 43 31.42 2.98 7.88
C LEU A 43 31.87 4.04 6.86
N LEU A 44 32.94 3.78 6.10
CA LEU A 44 33.41 4.69 5.04
C LEU A 44 32.44 4.74 3.84
N GLY A 45 31.82 3.62 3.47
CA GLY A 45 30.84 3.54 2.38
C GLY A 45 29.51 4.25 2.68
N ARG A 46 29.05 4.24 3.94
CA ARG A 46 27.89 5.01 4.39
C ARG A 46 28.10 6.51 4.19
N ASN A 47 29.28 7.01 4.58
CA ASN A 47 29.62 8.43 4.48
C ASN A 47 29.72 8.91 3.02
N HIS A 48 30.17 8.06 2.09
CA HIS A 48 30.20 8.39 0.66
C HIS A 48 28.81 8.50 0.04
N ARG A 49 27.85 7.71 0.50
CA ARG A 49 26.45 7.77 0.03
C ARG A 49 25.80 9.09 0.41
N GLU A 50 26.04 9.55 1.63
CA GLU A 50 25.50 10.83 2.09
C GLU A 50 26.10 12.03 1.36
N ARG A 51 27.39 11.95 0.99
CA ARG A 51 28.07 13.00 0.22
C ARG A 51 27.60 13.13 -1.23
N ARG A 52 26.91 12.11 -1.76
CA ARG A 52 26.35 12.09 -3.13
C ARG A 52 24.90 12.57 -3.20
N LEU A 53 24.28 12.89 -2.07
CA LEU A 53 22.92 13.43 -2.02
C LEU A 53 22.89 14.87 -2.53
N SER A 54 21.82 15.22 -3.26
CA SER A 54 21.61 16.61 -3.70
C SER A 54 21.41 17.52 -2.49
N PRO A 55 21.77 18.81 -2.58
CA PRO A 55 21.59 19.76 -1.48
C PRO A 55 20.11 19.85 -1.03
N PHE A 56 19.17 19.68 -1.97
CA PHE A 56 17.74 19.61 -1.67
C PHE A 56 17.39 18.37 -0.82
N THR A 57 17.83 17.18 -1.23
CA THR A 57 17.54 15.94 -0.50
C THR A 57 18.14 15.92 0.90
N ARG A 58 19.28 16.59 1.11
CA ARG A 58 19.89 16.74 2.44
C ARG A 58 19.03 17.59 3.37
N LYS A 59 18.52 18.74 2.88
CA LYS A 59 17.58 19.58 3.64
C LYS A 59 16.30 18.83 3.99
N GLN A 60 15.76 18.03 3.06
CA GLN A 60 14.56 17.25 3.33
C GLN A 60 14.79 16.09 4.27
N LYS A 61 15.96 15.44 4.24
CA LYS A 61 16.33 14.45 5.26
C LYS A 61 16.31 15.06 6.66
N GLU A 62 16.90 16.25 6.82
CA GLU A 62 16.92 16.96 8.10
C GLU A 62 15.50 17.32 8.57
N LYS A 63 14.65 17.85 7.66
CA LYS A 63 13.24 18.14 7.96
C LYS A 63 12.46 16.89 8.36
N LEU A 64 12.68 15.75 7.70
CA LEU A 64 12.03 14.48 8.02
C LEU A 64 12.46 13.94 9.39
N LEU A 65 13.74 14.10 9.76
CA LEU A 65 14.23 13.71 11.08
C LEU A 65 13.59 14.57 12.18
N GLN A 66 13.55 15.89 12.00
CA GLN A 66 12.86 16.79 12.93
C GLN A 66 11.39 16.44 13.08
N LEU A 67 10.71 16.12 11.98
CA LEU A 67 9.31 15.72 11.99
C LEU A 67 9.11 14.37 12.71
N ARG A 68 10.00 13.40 12.50
CA ARG A 68 9.98 12.11 13.19
C ARG A 68 10.12 12.29 14.69
N ASP A 69 11.10 13.08 15.13
CA ASP A 69 11.34 13.31 16.55
C ASP A 69 10.13 14.02 17.19
N ALA A 70 9.58 15.04 16.53
CA ALA A 70 8.36 15.72 16.99
C ALA A 70 7.14 14.79 17.09
N MET A 71 6.96 13.86 16.15
CA MET A 71 5.87 12.87 16.18
C MET A 71 6.07 11.84 17.29
N VAL A 72 7.32 11.41 17.54
CA VAL A 72 7.62 10.50 18.66
C VAL A 72 7.31 11.17 19.99
N ASP A 73 7.66 12.45 20.13
CA ASP A 73 7.35 13.25 21.32
C ASP A 73 5.84 13.46 21.50
N SER A 74 5.09 13.74 20.41
CA SER A 74 3.63 13.90 20.48
C SER A 74 2.94 12.61 20.90
N MET A 75 3.31 11.49 20.28
CA MET A 75 2.79 10.16 20.64
C MET A 75 3.09 9.79 22.09
N ALA A 76 4.30 10.08 22.56
CA ALA A 76 4.68 9.84 23.96
C ALA A 76 3.82 10.69 24.91
N GLY A 77 3.55 11.95 24.56
CA GLY A 77 2.66 12.83 25.33
C GLY A 77 1.23 12.27 25.45
N VAL A 78 0.61 11.91 24.32
CA VAL A 78 -0.76 11.35 24.30
C VAL A 78 -0.82 10.00 25.03
N ALA A 79 0.19 9.16 24.87
CA ALA A 79 0.27 7.89 25.59
C ALA A 79 0.36 8.08 27.11
N GLN A 80 1.13 9.07 27.59
CA GLN A 80 1.20 9.38 29.03
C GLN A 80 -0.11 9.95 29.55
N ASP A 81 -0.78 10.81 28.77
CA ASP A 81 -2.06 11.42 29.16
C ASP A 81 -3.14 10.36 29.36
N THR A 82 -3.31 9.45 28.38
CA THR A 82 -4.26 8.33 28.48
C THR A 82 -3.98 7.38 29.65
N LEU A 83 -2.71 7.17 30.01
CA LEU A 83 -2.33 6.35 31.17
C LEU A 83 -2.59 7.07 32.51
N ARG A 84 -2.39 8.39 32.57
CA ARG A 84 -2.68 9.19 33.76
C ARG A 84 -4.18 9.31 34.01
N SER A 85 -4.98 9.58 32.98
CA SER A 85 -6.45 9.59 33.11
C SER A 85 -6.98 8.26 33.65
N ARG A 86 -6.33 7.13 33.30
CA ARG A 86 -6.65 5.83 33.87
C ARG A 86 -6.24 5.67 35.35
N ALA A 87 -5.08 6.19 35.74
CA ALA A 87 -4.59 6.08 37.12
C ALA A 87 -5.43 6.94 38.07
N GLU A 88 -5.67 8.21 37.72
CA GLU A 88 -6.51 9.14 38.48
C GLU A 88 -7.96 8.63 38.57
N GLY A 89 -8.45 8.06 37.47
CA GLY A 89 -9.74 7.37 37.40
C GLY A 89 -9.77 5.96 38.01
N SER A 90 -8.73 5.48 38.70
CA SER A 90 -8.74 4.19 39.40
C SER A 90 -8.70 4.33 40.92
N GLU A 91 -8.14 5.40 41.45
CA GLU A 91 -8.00 5.63 42.90
C GLU A 91 -9.04 6.62 43.46
N ALA A 92 -9.50 7.62 42.68
CA ALA A 92 -10.58 8.52 43.08
C ALA A 92 -11.99 8.01 42.70
N SER A 93 -12.04 7.00 41.84
CA SER A 93 -13.22 6.56 41.07
C SER A 93 -14.01 5.41 41.72
N ALA A 94 -13.43 4.74 42.70
CA ALA A 94 -14.06 3.60 43.38
C ALA A 94 -15.38 3.96 44.11
N PHE A 95 -15.74 5.24 44.22
CA PHE A 95 -16.91 5.70 44.97
C PHE A 95 -17.86 6.66 44.23
N GLY A 96 -17.71 6.94 42.93
CA GLY A 96 -18.62 7.91 42.30
C GLY A 96 -18.46 8.20 40.81
N MET A 97 -18.40 7.19 39.93
CA MET A 97 -18.58 7.47 38.50
C MET A 97 -20.06 7.77 38.21
N HIS A 98 -20.39 9.01 37.90
CA HIS A 98 -21.70 9.35 37.35
C HIS A 98 -21.82 8.74 35.95
N GLN A 99 -23.00 8.21 35.56
CA GLN A 99 -23.18 7.57 34.25
C GLN A 99 -22.83 8.52 33.08
N ALA A 100 -22.94 9.83 33.28
CA ALA A 100 -22.54 10.83 32.30
C ALA A 100 -21.02 10.88 32.09
N ASP A 101 -20.23 10.83 33.18
CA ASP A 101 -18.75 10.93 33.12
C ASP A 101 -18.14 9.70 32.45
N ALA A 102 -18.72 8.52 32.66
CA ALA A 102 -18.27 7.29 32.02
C ALA A 102 -18.36 7.33 30.49
N GLY A 103 -19.32 8.05 29.93
CA GLY A 103 -19.47 8.25 28.48
C GLY A 103 -18.41 9.19 27.91
N SER A 104 -18.15 10.30 28.60
CA SER A 104 -17.09 11.25 28.24
C SER A 104 -15.71 10.60 28.28
N ASP A 105 -15.39 9.88 29.36
CA ASP A 105 -14.11 9.16 29.50
C ASP A 105 -13.91 8.10 28.41
N ALA A 106 -14.99 7.44 27.97
CA ALA A 106 -14.93 6.51 26.85
C ALA A 106 -14.61 7.22 25.54
N TYR A 107 -15.31 8.32 25.24
CA TYR A 107 -15.08 9.12 24.04
C TYR A 107 -13.65 9.67 23.95
N ASP A 108 -13.14 10.24 25.04
CA ASP A 108 -11.80 10.83 25.07
C ASP A 108 -10.71 9.77 24.84
N ARG A 109 -10.91 8.57 25.38
CA ARG A 109 -10.02 7.43 25.11
C ARG A 109 -10.07 6.97 23.66
N ASP A 110 -11.25 6.80 23.09
CA ASP A 110 -11.40 6.40 21.69
C ASP A 110 -10.81 7.44 20.74
N PHE A 111 -10.99 8.72 21.06
CA PHE A 111 -10.38 9.82 20.32
C PHE A 111 -8.85 9.77 20.40
N ALA A 112 -8.28 9.60 21.60
CA ALA A 112 -6.84 9.50 21.80
C ALA A 112 -6.23 8.28 21.06
N LEU A 113 -6.91 7.13 21.06
CA LEU A 113 -6.48 5.94 20.31
C LEU A 113 -6.53 6.17 18.80
N SER A 114 -7.57 6.84 18.29
CA SER A 114 -7.69 7.20 16.88
C SER A 114 -6.58 8.16 16.45
N LEU A 115 -6.24 9.14 17.29
CA LEU A 115 -5.14 10.06 17.06
C LEU A 115 -3.79 9.33 17.00
N LEU A 116 -3.52 8.48 18.00
CA LEU A 116 -2.30 7.67 18.05
C LEU A 116 -2.16 6.75 16.82
N SER A 117 -3.25 6.17 16.34
CA SER A 117 -3.23 5.35 15.12
C SER A 117 -2.84 6.18 13.89
N GLN A 118 -3.36 7.41 13.77
CA GLN A 118 -3.03 8.30 12.65
C GLN A 118 -1.58 8.78 12.72
N GLU A 119 -1.07 9.09 13.91
CA GLU A 119 0.33 9.47 14.11
C GLU A 119 1.28 8.31 13.79
N GLN A 120 0.93 7.07 14.16
CA GLN A 120 1.70 5.88 13.79
C GLN A 120 1.79 5.68 12.28
N ASP A 121 0.66 5.85 11.56
CA ASP A 121 0.64 5.78 10.10
C ASP A 121 1.53 6.87 9.48
N ALA A 122 1.46 8.10 10.02
CA ALA A 122 2.30 9.21 9.56
C ALA A 122 3.79 8.95 9.84
N LEU A 123 4.14 8.42 11.01
CA LEU A 123 5.50 8.06 11.38
C LEU A 123 6.05 6.98 10.46
N TYR A 124 5.24 5.97 10.14
CA TYR A 124 5.60 4.95 9.17
C TYR A 124 5.92 5.56 7.79
N GLU A 125 5.12 6.52 7.32
CA GLU A 125 5.38 7.20 6.05
C GLU A 125 6.68 8.04 6.07
N ILE A 126 6.99 8.67 7.20
CA ILE A 126 8.25 9.41 7.40
C ILE A 126 9.45 8.45 7.36
N ASP A 127 9.38 7.32 8.06
CA ASP A 127 10.43 6.31 8.07
C ASP A 127 10.63 5.71 6.66
N GLN A 128 9.55 5.50 5.91
CA GLN A 128 9.65 5.08 4.51
C GLN A 128 10.30 6.15 3.63
N ALA A 129 9.96 7.42 3.82
CA ALA A 129 10.61 8.51 3.10
C ALA A 129 12.12 8.59 3.39
N LEU A 130 12.54 8.40 4.64
CA LEU A 130 13.95 8.33 5.03
C LEU A 130 14.66 7.15 4.33
N LYS A 131 14.04 5.96 4.31
CA LYS A 131 14.57 4.80 3.56
C LYS A 131 14.73 5.09 2.06
N ARG A 132 13.77 5.77 1.43
CA ARG A 132 13.87 6.18 0.01
C ARG A 132 15.05 7.12 -0.23
N ILE A 133 15.37 8.00 0.72
CA ILE A 133 16.55 8.88 0.63
C ILE A 133 17.84 8.06 0.69
N GLU A 134 17.93 7.05 1.57
CA GLU A 134 19.10 6.17 1.67
C GLU A 134 19.34 5.33 0.41
N VAL A 135 18.25 4.86 -0.22
CA VAL A 135 18.30 4.09 -1.47
C VAL A 135 18.55 5.01 -2.68
N GLY A 136 18.13 6.28 -2.62
CA GLY A 136 18.27 7.26 -3.68
C GLY A 136 17.06 7.36 -4.62
N THR A 137 15.89 6.87 -4.20
CA THR A 137 14.62 6.89 -4.97
C THR A 137 13.65 7.98 -4.51
N TYR A 138 14.09 8.87 -3.62
CA TYR A 138 13.27 9.95 -3.09
C TYR A 138 12.79 10.91 -4.21
N GLY A 139 11.52 11.31 -4.14
CA GLY A 139 10.90 12.19 -5.13
C GLY A 139 10.38 11.48 -6.38
N ILE A 140 10.34 10.14 -6.41
CA ILE A 140 9.73 9.36 -7.49
C ILE A 140 8.42 8.74 -6.98
N CYS A 141 7.36 8.84 -7.77
CA CYS A 141 6.06 8.26 -7.45
C CYS A 141 6.10 6.74 -7.50
N GLU A 142 5.68 6.06 -6.42
CA GLU A 142 5.66 4.59 -6.37
C GLU A 142 4.60 3.96 -7.31
N MET A 143 3.51 4.67 -7.62
CA MET A 143 2.45 4.16 -8.51
C MET A 143 2.76 4.37 -9.99
N SER A 144 3.24 5.57 -10.38
CA SER A 144 3.40 5.95 -11.79
C SER A 144 4.84 6.04 -12.26
N GLY A 145 5.83 6.00 -11.34
CA GLY A 145 7.24 6.21 -11.66
C GLY A 145 7.59 7.65 -12.09
N LYS A 146 6.61 8.57 -12.11
CA LYS A 146 6.81 9.98 -12.48
C LYS A 146 7.51 10.74 -11.34
N PRO A 147 8.31 11.79 -11.65
CA PRO A 147 8.87 12.65 -10.62
C PRO A 147 7.77 13.43 -9.88
N ILE A 148 7.92 13.54 -8.56
CA ILE A 148 7.04 14.33 -7.69
C ILE A 148 7.52 15.80 -7.74
N PRO A 149 6.61 16.77 -7.95
CA PRO A 149 7.00 18.18 -8.03
C PRO A 149 7.64 18.66 -6.72
N HIS A 150 8.69 19.47 -6.82
CA HIS A 150 9.45 19.96 -5.66
C HIS A 150 8.58 20.77 -4.70
N THR A 151 7.66 21.58 -5.23
CA THR A 151 6.68 22.36 -4.45
C THR A 151 5.87 21.49 -3.50
N ARG A 152 5.53 20.26 -3.92
CA ARG A 152 4.83 19.29 -3.07
C ARG A 152 5.73 18.69 -2.00
N LEU A 153 6.99 18.38 -2.34
CA LEU A 153 7.96 17.86 -1.36
C LEU A 153 8.38 18.91 -0.33
N GLU A 154 8.33 20.19 -0.69
CA GLU A 154 8.56 21.30 0.24
C GLU A 154 7.43 21.42 1.27
N ALA A 155 6.17 21.28 0.82
CA ALA A 155 5.00 21.29 1.68
C ALA A 155 4.87 20.00 2.51
N ILE A 156 4.95 18.83 1.86
CA ILE A 156 4.75 17.50 2.45
C ILE A 156 5.97 16.62 2.11
N PRO A 157 6.98 16.56 2.99
CA PRO A 157 8.26 15.92 2.68
C PRO A 157 8.19 14.38 2.63
N PHE A 158 7.17 13.75 3.22
CA PHE A 158 6.99 12.29 3.23
C PHE A 158 6.06 11.77 2.11
N ALA A 159 5.64 12.64 1.18
CA ALA A 159 4.72 12.27 0.10
C ALA A 159 5.27 11.14 -0.79
N ARG A 160 4.50 10.05 -0.95
CA ARG A 160 4.86 8.88 -1.80
C ARG A 160 4.41 9.01 -3.26
N PHE A 161 3.33 9.75 -3.49
CA PHE A 161 2.60 9.79 -4.75
C PHE A 161 2.46 11.22 -5.29
N THR A 162 2.29 11.33 -6.61
CA THR A 162 1.83 12.57 -7.25
C THR A 162 0.37 12.87 -6.89
N VAL A 163 -0.06 14.11 -7.10
CA VAL A 163 -1.44 14.55 -6.83
C VAL A 163 -2.46 13.71 -7.62
N GLU A 164 -2.17 13.43 -8.89
CA GLU A 164 -3.02 12.58 -9.74
C GLU A 164 -3.19 11.17 -9.17
N CYS A 165 -2.07 10.52 -8.82
CA CYS A 165 -2.07 9.17 -8.27
C CYS A 165 -2.73 9.12 -6.89
N GLN A 166 -2.48 10.13 -6.04
CA GLN A 166 -3.14 10.25 -4.74
C GLN A 166 -4.66 10.40 -4.90
N SER A 167 -5.13 11.28 -5.79
CA SER A 167 -6.55 11.47 -6.04
C SER A 167 -7.21 10.16 -6.52
N GLN A 168 -6.52 9.39 -7.35
CA GLN A 168 -7.02 8.10 -7.82
C GLN A 168 -7.12 7.07 -6.68
N LEU A 169 -6.14 7.02 -5.79
CA LEU A 169 -6.15 6.13 -4.62
C LEU A 169 -7.26 6.51 -3.64
N GLU A 170 -7.44 7.82 -3.38
CA GLU A 170 -8.50 8.32 -2.51
C GLU A 170 -9.91 8.02 -3.06
N LYS A 171 -10.10 8.13 -4.38
CA LYS A 171 -11.35 7.73 -5.04
C LYS A 171 -11.63 6.24 -4.88
N GLN A 172 -10.62 5.39 -5.05
CA GLN A 172 -10.77 3.94 -4.87
C GLN A 172 -11.07 3.59 -3.40
N ASN A 173 -10.36 4.20 -2.46
CA ASN A 173 -10.57 3.98 -1.03
C ASN A 173 -11.95 4.49 -0.57
N LYS A 174 -12.42 5.62 -1.13
CA LYS A 174 -13.78 6.11 -0.88
C LYS A 174 -14.82 5.16 -1.46
N ALA A 175 -14.63 4.66 -2.68
CA ALA A 175 -15.53 3.68 -3.29
C ALA A 175 -15.61 2.37 -2.49
N SER A 176 -14.47 1.87 -1.97
CA SER A 176 -14.45 0.67 -1.13
C SER A 176 -15.09 0.88 0.25
N ARG A 177 -15.01 2.09 0.81
CA ARG A 177 -15.66 2.45 2.07
C ARG A 177 -17.17 2.66 1.93
N VAL A 178 -17.66 3.04 0.75
CA VAL A 178 -19.03 3.54 0.57
C VAL A 178 -20.12 2.47 0.63
N ARG A 179 -19.84 1.16 0.51
CA ARG A 179 -20.76 0.06 0.85
C ARG A 179 -20.09 -1.27 0.49
N GLN A 180 -19.66 -2.04 1.50
CA GLN A 180 -19.90 -3.48 1.37
C GLN A 180 -21.39 -3.67 1.64
N SER A 181 -22.13 -4.14 0.62
CA SER A 181 -23.53 -4.47 0.81
C SER A 181 -23.63 -5.54 1.89
N VAL A 182 -24.23 -5.20 3.03
CA VAL A 182 -24.49 -6.10 4.17
C VAL A 182 -25.56 -7.16 3.85
N THR A 183 -25.97 -7.30 2.58
CA THR A 183 -26.91 -8.30 2.07
C THR A 183 -26.51 -9.76 2.34
N SER A 184 -25.37 -10.03 2.96
CA SER A 184 -24.94 -11.37 3.38
C SER A 184 -24.68 -11.52 4.89
N LEU A 185 -24.82 -10.49 5.73
CA LEU A 185 -24.47 -10.62 7.16
C LEU A 185 -25.54 -11.35 7.99
N PHE A 186 -26.80 -11.38 7.53
CA PHE A 186 -27.88 -12.13 8.17
C PHE A 186 -28.44 -13.27 7.32
N GLY A 187 -27.89 -13.55 6.14
CA GLY A 187 -28.26 -14.75 5.37
C GLY A 187 -29.75 -14.91 5.04
N LEU A 188 -30.56 -13.85 5.09
CA LEU A 188 -31.88 -13.84 4.46
C LEU A 188 -31.71 -13.46 2.99
N THR A 189 -31.28 -14.42 2.18
CA THR A 189 -31.71 -14.42 0.79
C THR A 189 -33.21 -14.71 0.79
N ASP A 190 -33.97 -13.81 0.17
CA ASP A 190 -35.37 -13.99 -0.20
C ASP A 190 -35.46 -15.20 -1.15
N ASP A 191 -35.58 -16.40 -0.59
CA ASP A 191 -35.86 -17.66 -1.28
C ASP A 191 -36.94 -18.38 -0.45
N GLU A 192 -38.15 -17.84 -0.47
CA GLU A 192 -39.33 -18.51 0.06
C GLU A 192 -40.47 -18.45 -0.97
N GLY A 193 -40.76 -19.59 -1.59
CA GLY A 193 -42.12 -19.93 -2.02
C GLY A 193 -42.53 -19.58 -3.46
N GLY A 194 -41.82 -20.12 -4.46
CA GLY A 194 -42.34 -20.25 -5.82
C GLY A 194 -42.82 -21.68 -6.10
N GLU A 195 -43.98 -22.07 -5.56
CA GLU A 195 -44.67 -23.31 -5.92
C GLU A 195 -46.15 -23.02 -6.19
N GLY A 196 -46.61 -23.44 -7.37
CA GLY A 196 -47.94 -23.16 -7.90
C GLY A 196 -49.00 -24.15 -7.41
N GLU A 197 -50.24 -23.71 -7.46
CA GLU A 197 -51.42 -24.58 -7.45
C GLU A 197 -52.30 -24.22 -8.65
N GLU A 198 -52.52 -25.21 -9.51
CA GLU A 198 -53.49 -25.27 -10.60
C GLU A 198 -54.77 -25.94 -10.09
N GLU A 199 -55.96 -25.39 -10.37
CA GLU A 199 -57.20 -26.18 -10.61
C GLU A 199 -58.26 -25.25 -11.29
N GLU A 200 -58.56 -25.32 -12.59
CA GLU A 200 -59.37 -26.27 -13.41
C GLU A 200 -60.87 -25.90 -13.53
N ALA A 201 -61.34 -25.76 -14.78
CA ALA A 201 -62.70 -25.95 -15.33
C ALA A 201 -62.86 -25.14 -16.64
N ALA A 202 -62.47 -25.64 -17.83
CA ALA A 202 -63.21 -26.55 -18.75
C ALA A 202 -64.27 -25.83 -19.64
N PRO A 203 -64.85 -26.46 -20.70
CA PRO A 203 -64.24 -26.82 -22.00
C PRO A 203 -65.15 -26.46 -23.22
N ALA A 204 -64.65 -26.67 -24.47
CA ALA A 204 -65.34 -27.36 -25.60
C ALA A 204 -65.02 -26.82 -27.02
N ALA A 205 -64.69 -27.79 -27.90
CA ALA A 205 -65.05 -27.93 -29.34
C ALA A 205 -64.55 -26.86 -30.35
N GLU A 206 -64.15 -27.15 -31.59
CA GLU A 206 -64.35 -28.31 -32.46
C GLU A 206 -63.36 -28.27 -33.66
N SER A 207 -62.86 -29.45 -34.01
CA SER A 207 -62.45 -30.04 -35.30
C SER A 207 -62.52 -29.29 -36.65
N LYS A 208 -61.52 -29.61 -37.51
CA LYS A 208 -61.49 -29.66 -39.00
C LYS A 208 -61.46 -28.29 -39.72
N GLU A 209 -60.72 -28.03 -40.79
CA GLU A 209 -59.86 -28.77 -41.74
C GLU A 209 -58.92 -27.75 -42.40
#